data_AF-A0A968WVM5-F1
#
_entry.id   AF-A0A968WVM5-F1
#
_cell.length_a   1.000
_cell.length_b   1.000
_cell.length_c   1.000
_cell.angle_alpha   90.00
_cell.angle_beta   90.00
_cell.angle_gamma   90.00
#
_symmetry.space_group_name_H-M   'P 1'
#
loop_
_entity.id
_entity.type
_entity.pdbx_description
1 polymer ?
#
loop_
_entity_poly.entity_id
_entity_poly.type
_entity_poly.pdbx_seq_one_letter_code
_entity_poly.pdbx_strand_id
1 'polypeptide(L)'
;MKTEQVRCWRTGLKGELFITYPEGDMGHRLICCTACGKVYAVNVTKQLYIEPDLDAHLSGKMCIGCGAALDTNWRYYPEHYLDESGKLRAFERTQIIPPDEESVIEAFPEVFS
;
A
#
# COMPACT_ATOMS: atom_id res chain seq x y z
N MET A 1 6.53 -1.50 -15.66
CA MET A 1 5.96 -0.93 -14.42
C MET A 1 7.11 -0.56 -13.52
N LYS A 2 7.15 0.66 -13.00
CA LYS A 2 8.22 1.11 -12.09
C LYS A 2 7.96 0.57 -10.69
N THR A 3 9.00 0.56 -9.87
CA THR A 3 8.93 0.18 -8.46
C THR A 3 9.44 1.33 -7.62
N GLU A 4 8.72 1.62 -6.53
CA GLU A 4 9.07 2.60 -5.53
C GLU A 4 9.68 1.88 -4.32
N GLN A 5 10.75 2.45 -3.77
CA GLN A 5 11.33 1.99 -2.51
C GLN A 5 10.62 2.69 -1.36
N VAL A 6 9.98 1.92 -0.49
CA VAL A 6 9.20 2.44 0.63
C VAL A 6 9.80 1.92 1.93
N ARG A 7 10.02 2.84 2.88
CA ARG A 7 10.42 2.50 4.24
C ARG A 7 9.18 2.02 5.02
N CYS A 8 9.28 0.83 5.59
CA CYS A 8 8.18 0.17 6.30
C CYS A 8 8.65 -0.50 7.59
N TRP A 9 7.70 -0.91 8.43
CA TRP A 9 7.92 -1.84 9.53
C TRP A 9 7.09 -3.10 9.30
N ARG A 10 7.61 -4.25 9.73
CA ARG A 10 6.89 -5.52 9.63
C ARG A 10 6.03 -5.74 10.87
N THR A 11 4.75 -5.99 10.69
CA THR A 11 3.78 -6.21 11.78
C THR A 11 2.79 -7.31 11.43
N GLY A 12 1.94 -7.70 12.38
CA GLY A 12 1.08 -8.88 12.27
C GLY A 12 1.75 -10.15 12.79
N LEU A 13 1.07 -11.29 12.67
CA LEU A 13 1.65 -12.57 13.04
C LEU A 13 2.86 -12.82 12.12
N LYS A 14 4.02 -13.14 12.68
CA LYS A 14 5.27 -13.38 11.93
C LYS A 14 5.70 -12.24 10.97
N GLY A 15 5.21 -11.00 11.15
CA GLY A 15 5.60 -9.86 10.32
C GLY A 15 4.97 -9.84 8.91
N GLU A 16 3.73 -10.33 8.79
CA GLU A 16 2.95 -10.43 7.54
C GLU A 16 2.64 -9.10 6.83
N LEU A 17 2.65 -7.98 7.55
CA LEU A 17 2.24 -6.68 7.01
C LEU A 17 3.38 -5.68 7.01
N PHE A 18 3.40 -4.84 5.98
CA PHE A 18 4.28 -3.67 5.89
C PHE A 18 3.48 -2.42 6.25
N ILE A 19 3.72 -1.87 7.44
CA ILE A 19 3.13 -0.58 7.82
C ILE A 19 4.08 0.55 7.47
N THR A 20 3.52 1.66 7.00
CA THR A 20 4.21 2.94 6.88
C THR A 20 3.67 3.90 7.93
N TYR A 21 4.55 4.70 8.53
CA TYR A 21 4.15 5.82 9.36
C TYR A 21 4.36 7.10 8.56
N PRO A 22 3.36 8.00 8.48
CA PRO A 22 3.57 9.30 7.86
C PRO A 22 4.53 10.11 8.75
N GLU A 23 5.79 10.21 8.34
CA GLU A 23 6.71 11.16 8.93
C GLU A 23 6.40 12.56 8.37
N GLY A 24 5.82 13.43 9.21
CA GLY A 24 5.51 14.82 8.85
C GLY A 24 4.57 14.98 7.65
N ASP A 25 3.49 14.21 7.60
CA ASP A 25 2.52 14.12 6.47
C ASP A 25 3.12 13.64 5.14
N MET A 26 4.37 13.16 5.15
CA MET A 26 5.09 12.68 3.96
C MET A 26 5.23 11.16 3.99
N GLY A 27 4.09 10.45 3.92
CA GLY A 27 4.07 8.98 3.78
C GLY A 27 3.77 8.55 2.35
N HIS A 28 4.43 7.48 1.88
CA HIS A 28 3.91 6.75 0.72
C HIS A 28 2.56 6.15 1.11
N ARG A 29 1.52 6.47 0.36
CA ARG A 29 0.25 5.76 0.48
C ARG A 29 0.43 4.41 -0.21
N LEU A 30 -0.03 3.35 0.45
CA LEU A 30 -0.04 2.01 -0.12
C LEU A 30 -1.49 1.59 -0.36
N ILE A 31 -1.71 0.82 -1.41
CA ILE A 31 -2.98 0.13 -1.66
C ILE A 31 -2.75 -1.34 -1.90
N CYS A 32 -3.77 -2.15 -1.68
CA CYS A 32 -3.74 -3.57 -2.02
C CYS A 32 -4.90 -3.95 -2.94
N CYS A 33 -4.67 -4.96 -3.78
CA CYS A 33 -5.73 -5.65 -4.49
C CYS A 33 -6.53 -6.52 -3.53
N THR A 34 -7.85 -6.35 -3.46
CA THR A 34 -8.73 -7.15 -2.59
C THR A 34 -9.01 -8.56 -3.12
N ALA A 35 -8.55 -8.89 -4.33
CA ALA A 35 -8.68 -10.23 -4.90
C ALA A 35 -7.46 -11.13 -4.62
N CYS A 36 -6.26 -10.57 -4.47
CA CYS A 36 -5.03 -11.37 -4.27
C CYS A 36 -4.03 -10.80 -3.26
N GLY A 37 -4.30 -9.64 -2.66
CA GLY A 37 -3.45 -9.03 -1.63
C GLY A 37 -2.22 -8.31 -2.18
N LYS A 38 -2.00 -8.27 -3.50
CA LYS A 38 -0.84 -7.57 -4.08
C LYS A 38 -0.85 -6.10 -3.66
N VAL A 39 0.25 -5.65 -3.06
CA VAL A 39 0.45 -4.27 -2.58
C VAL A 39 1.13 -3.41 -3.64
N TYR A 40 0.73 -2.14 -3.72
CA TYR A 40 1.23 -1.13 -4.64
C TYR A 40 1.55 0.17 -3.91
N ALA A 41 2.57 0.88 -4.39
CA ALA A 41 2.86 2.23 -3.95
C ALA A 41 2.05 3.25 -4.76
N VAL A 42 1.44 4.18 -4.03
CA VAL A 42 0.75 5.36 -4.53
C VAL A 42 1.69 6.54 -4.29
N ASN A 43 2.62 6.77 -5.23
CA ASN A 43 3.49 7.94 -5.20
C ASN A 43 2.73 9.13 -5.80
N VAL A 44 2.33 10.07 -4.95
CA VAL A 44 1.85 11.38 -5.41
C VAL A 44 3.04 12.31 -5.35
N THR A 45 3.66 12.56 -6.50
CA THR A 45 4.81 13.46 -6.59
C THR A 45 4.48 14.76 -5.85
N LYS A 46 5.27 15.10 -4.82
CA LYS A 46 5.07 16.21 -3.85
C LYS A 46 4.88 17.61 -4.46
N GLN A 47 4.88 17.75 -5.78
CA GLN A 47 4.89 19.03 -6.49
C GLN A 47 3.50 19.61 -6.80
N LEU A 48 2.41 18.84 -6.66
CA LEU A 48 1.06 19.34 -6.91
C LEU A 48 0.13 18.83 -5.81
N TYR A 49 -0.37 19.75 -4.98
CA TYR A 49 -1.35 19.54 -3.89
C TYR A 49 -2.72 18.99 -4.36
N ILE A 50 -2.81 18.51 -5.60
CA ILE A 50 -4.00 17.89 -6.17
C ILE A 50 -3.64 16.43 -6.38
N GLU A 51 -3.97 15.60 -5.40
CA GLU A 51 -3.92 14.16 -5.61
C GLU A 51 -4.92 13.82 -6.72
N PRO A 52 -4.49 13.17 -7.82
CA PRO A 52 -5.43 12.65 -8.79
C PRO A 52 -6.41 11.73 -8.07
N ASP A 53 -7.69 11.76 -8.47
CA ASP A 53 -8.66 10.81 -7.98
C ASP A 53 -8.14 9.40 -8.25
N LEU A 54 -7.82 8.68 -7.17
CA LEU A 54 -7.20 7.36 -7.25
C LEU A 54 -8.14 6.38 -7.95
N ASP A 55 -9.46 6.52 -7.78
CA ASP A 55 -10.44 5.71 -8.50
C ASP A 55 -10.38 5.97 -10.01
N ALA A 56 -10.26 7.25 -10.42
CA ALA A 56 -10.11 7.61 -11.82
C ALA A 56 -8.82 7.05 -12.43
N HIS A 57 -7.73 7.02 -11.66
CA HIS A 57 -6.45 6.50 -12.14
C HIS A 57 -6.38 4.96 -12.15
N LEU A 58 -7.10 4.30 -11.25
CA LEU A 58 -7.24 2.85 -11.23
C LEU A 58 -8.23 2.32 -12.28
N SER A 59 -9.07 3.19 -12.83
CA SER A 59 -9.98 2.88 -13.94
C SER A 59 -9.26 2.21 -15.11
N GLY A 60 -9.69 1.01 -15.47
CA GLY A 60 -9.09 0.22 -16.55
C GLY A 60 -7.72 -0.39 -16.25
N LYS A 61 -7.17 -0.24 -15.04
CA LYS A 61 -5.94 -0.93 -14.63
C LYS A 61 -6.24 -2.32 -14.10
N MET A 62 -5.35 -3.26 -14.40
CA MET A 62 -5.44 -4.65 -13.96
C MET A 62 -4.37 -4.95 -12.92
N CYS A 63 -4.73 -5.75 -11.92
CA CYS A 63 -3.82 -6.23 -10.91
C CYS A 63 -2.74 -7.10 -11.55
N ILE A 64 -1.46 -6.77 -11.35
CA ILE A 64 -0.36 -7.57 -11.90
C ILE A 64 -0.20 -8.95 -11.25
N GLY A 65 -0.80 -9.14 -10.07
CA GLY A 65 -0.74 -10.41 -9.35
C GLY A 65 -1.79 -11.43 -9.82
N CYS A 66 -3.01 -10.98 -10.12
CA CYS A 66 -4.13 -11.88 -10.44
C CYS A 66 -4.96 -11.50 -11.67
N GLY A 67 -4.67 -10.36 -12.30
CA GLY A 67 -5.40 -9.87 -13.47
C GLY A 67 -6.80 -9.31 -13.17
N ALA A 68 -7.22 -9.19 -11.91
CA ALA A 68 -8.50 -8.54 -11.58
C ALA A 68 -8.45 -7.02 -11.84
N ALA A 69 -9.57 -6.43 -12.26
CA ALA A 69 -9.69 -4.98 -12.43
C ALA A 69 -9.51 -4.26 -11.08
N LEU A 70 -8.64 -3.26 -11.03
CA LEU A 70 -8.31 -2.56 -9.79
C LEU A 70 -9.31 -1.46 -9.45
N ASP A 71 -10.07 -0.94 -10.41
CA ASP A 71 -11.13 0.06 -10.20
C ASP A 71 -12.20 -0.32 -9.17
N THR A 72 -12.42 -1.63 -8.99
CA THR A 72 -13.44 -2.20 -8.11
C THR A 72 -12.85 -3.08 -7.01
N ASN A 73 -11.57 -3.46 -7.13
CA ASN A 73 -10.91 -4.45 -6.25
C ASN A 73 -9.67 -3.88 -5.56
N TRP A 74 -9.77 -2.69 -4.96
CA TRP A 74 -8.68 -2.06 -4.24
C TRP A 74 -9.12 -1.48 -2.88
N ARG A 75 -8.18 -1.41 -1.93
CA ARG A 75 -8.36 -0.70 -0.65
C ARG A 75 -7.04 -0.10 -0.17
N TYR A 76 -7.12 0.88 0.71
CA TYR A 76 -5.96 1.41 1.43
C TYR A 76 -5.31 0.35 2.30
N TYR A 77 -3.99 0.20 2.14
CA TYR A 77 -3.17 -0.72 2.89
C TYR A 77 -2.31 0.05 3.90
N PRO A 78 -2.08 -0.46 5.12
CA PRO A 78 -2.59 -1.73 5.66
C PRO A 78 -3.94 -1.64 6.37
N GLU A 79 -4.64 -0.48 6.33
CA GLU A 79 -5.96 -0.32 6.95
C GLU A 79 -6.92 -1.43 6.57
N HIS A 80 -6.85 -1.88 5.31
CA HIS A 80 -7.42 -3.12 4.83
C HIS A 80 -6.36 -3.96 4.14
N TYR A 81 -6.40 -5.27 4.34
CA TYR A 81 -5.48 -6.21 3.70
C TYR A 81 -6.13 -7.59 3.58
N LEU A 82 -5.66 -8.41 2.64
CA LEU A 82 -6.00 -9.82 2.60
C LEU A 82 -5.03 -10.60 3.49
N ASP A 83 -5.57 -11.36 4.44
CA ASP A 83 -4.79 -12.30 5.24
C ASP A 83 -4.40 -13.55 4.43
N GLU A 84 -3.58 -14.43 5.02
CA GLU A 84 -3.16 -15.70 4.39
C GLU A 84 -4.33 -16.60 3.97
N SER A 85 -5.52 -16.42 4.57
CA SER A 85 -6.74 -17.15 4.22
C SER A 85 -7.51 -16.53 3.04
N GLY A 86 -7.02 -15.41 2.51
CA GLY A 86 -7.69 -14.65 1.45
C GLY A 86 -8.88 -13.84 1.94
N LYS A 87 -9.01 -13.62 3.26
CA LYS A 87 -10.10 -12.81 3.83
C LYS A 87 -9.64 -11.37 4.04
N LEU A 88 -10.50 -10.43 3.67
CA LEU A 88 -10.25 -9.01 3.95
C LEU A 88 -10.35 -8.76 5.46
N ARG A 89 -9.26 -8.24 6.02
CA ARG A 89 -9.12 -7.83 7.41
C ARG A 89 -8.87 -6.33 7.47
N ALA A 90 -9.09 -5.78 8.66
CA ALA A 90 -8.69 -4.43 8.97
C ALA A 90 -7.48 -4.47 9.92
N PHE A 91 -6.54 -3.54 9.74
CA PHE A 91 -5.43 -3.33 10.66
C PHE A 91 -5.56 -1.98 11.33
N GLU A 92 -5.60 -1.98 12.65
CA GLU A 92 -5.53 -0.75 13.44
C GLU A 92 -4.06 -0.43 13.73
N ARG A 93 -3.55 0.66 13.15
CA ARG A 93 -2.17 1.08 13.38
C ARG A 93 -2.02 1.59 14.81
N THR A 94 -0.99 1.12 15.50
CA THR A 94 -0.56 1.74 16.77
C THR A 94 -0.06 3.16 16.50
N GLN A 95 -0.30 4.06 17.45
CA GLN A 95 0.21 5.45 17.41
C GLN A 95 1.71 5.54 17.73
N ILE A 96 2.31 4.43 18.19
CA ILE A 96 3.73 4.36 18.52
C ILE A 96 4.49 3.95 17.26
N ILE A 97 5.31 4.85 16.74
CA ILE A 97 6.25 4.57 15.65
C ILE A 97 7.40 3.72 16.23
N PRO A 98 7.68 2.52 15.70
CA PRO A 98 8.82 1.74 16.15
C PRO A 98 10.14 2.44 15.79
N PRO A 99 11.24 2.15 16.50
CA PRO A 99 12.56 2.69 16.18
C PRO A 99 12.96 2.51 14.71
N ASP A 100 13.72 3.48 14.18
CA ASP A 100 14.22 3.49 12.80
C ASP A 100 15.05 2.26 12.45
N GLU A 101 15.78 1.70 13.41
CA GLU A 101 16.58 0.49 13.24
C GLU A 101 15.73 -0.77 13.00
N GLU A 102 14.44 -0.72 13.35
CA GLU A 102 13.46 -1.78 13.03
C GLU A 102 12.77 -1.57 11.68
N SER A 103 13.04 -0.44 11.02
CA SER A 103 12.52 -0.20 9.67
C SER A 103 13.25 -1.04 8.63
N VAL A 104 12.52 -1.40 7.57
CA VAL A 104 13.03 -2.08 6.39
C VAL A 104 12.66 -1.29 5.15
N ILE A 105 13.45 -1.43 4.08
CA ILE A 105 13.13 -0.84 2.78
C ILE A 105 12.59 -1.96 1.89
N GLU A 106 11.37 -1.78 1.39
CA GLU A 106 10.72 -2.73 0.49
C GLU A 106 10.38 -2.06 -0.85
N ALA A 107 10.40 -2.84 -1.92
CA ALA A 107 10.08 -2.36 -3.26
C ALA A 107 8.65 -2.72 -3.63
N PHE A 108 7.81 -1.72 -3.87
CA PHE A 108 6.43 -1.90 -4.31
C PHE A 108 6.23 -1.42 -5.74
N PRO A 109 5.42 -2.11 -6.56
CA PRO A 109 5.02 -1.62 -7.86
C PRO A 109 4.24 -0.30 -7.75
N GLU A 110 4.55 0.67 -8.60
CA GLU A 110 3.85 1.95 -8.63
C GLU A 110 2.56 1.88 -9.44
N VAL A 111 1.51 2.55 -8.93
CA VAL A 111 0.24 2.68 -9.67
C VAL A 111 0.32 3.79 -10.74
N PHE A 112 1.08 4.86 -10.48
CA PHE A 112 1.22 6.04 -11.36
C PHE A 112 2.31 5.95 -12.44
N SER A 113 3.01 4.82 -12.55
CA SER A 113 4.09 4.63 -13.54
C SER A 113 3.62 4.45 -14.97
#